data_AF-A0A7C5H0K7-F1
#
_entry.id   AF-A0A7C5H0K7-F1
#
_cell.length_a   1.000
_cell.length_b   1.000
_cell.length_c   1.000
_cell.angle_alpha   90.00
_cell.angle_beta   90.00
_cell.angle_gamma   90.00
#
_symmetry.space_group_name_H-M   'P 1'
#
loop_
_entity.id
_entity.type
_entity.pdbx_description
1 polymer ?
#
loop_
_entity_poly.entity_id
_entity_poly.type
_entity_poly.pdbx_seq_one_letter_code
_entity_poly.pdbx_strand_id
1 'polypeptide(L)' 'YTVFDVYTGDGVEAGRKSVALSLILQDFSRTLEETEINIAMDQVIGLLKTELKASLR' A
#
# COMPACT_ATOMS: atom_id res chain seq x y z
N TYR A 1 -1.63 -10.69 3.67
CA TYR A 1 -0.97 -9.39 3.93
C TYR A 1 0.24 -9.66 4.81
N THR A 2 1.44 -9.32 4.36
CA THR A 2 2.65 -9.38 5.20
C THR A 2 3.16 -7.95 5.32
N VAL A 3 3.24 -7.47 6.56
CA VAL A 3 3.93 -6.21 6.86
C VAL A 3 5.41 -6.51 6.72
N PHE A 4 6.06 -5.87 5.74
CA PHE A 4 7.44 -6.19 5.39
C PHE A 4 8.42 -5.46 6.30
N ASP A 5 8.15 -4.19 6.60
CA ASP A 5 9.00 -3.41 7.50
C ASP A 5 8.22 -2.25 8.13
N VAL A 6 8.51 -1.96 9.41
CA VAL A 6 7.97 -0.80 10.13
C VAL A 6 9.14 0.05 10.59
N TYR A 7 9.41 1.11 9.85
CA TYR A 7 10.51 2.02 10.14
C TYR A 7 10.04 3.20 11.00
N THR A 8 10.73 3.41 12.11
CA THR A 8 10.58 4.56 13.00
C THR A 8 11.97 5.08 13.36
N GLY A 9 12.30 6.32 13.01
CA GLY A 9 13.65 6.87 13.21
C GLY A 9 13.93 8.09 12.34
N ASP A 10 15.19 8.53 12.30
CA ASP A 10 15.63 9.71 11.55
C ASP A 10 15.22 9.62 10.06
N GLY A 11 14.34 10.53 9.64
CA GLY A 11 13.76 10.56 8.29
C GLY A 11 12.25 10.27 8.22
N VAL A 12 11.62 9.89 9.35
CA VAL A 12 10.17 9.85 9.53
C VAL A 12 9.76 10.86 10.60
N GLU A 13 8.72 11.65 10.33
CA GLU A 13 8.22 12.68 11.26
C GLU A 13 7.90 12.08 12.64
N ALA A 14 8.25 12.79 13.71
CA ALA A 14 8.00 12.33 15.08
C ALA A 14 6.51 12.02 15.28
N GLY A 15 6.22 10.81 15.77
CA GLY A 15 4.84 10.33 15.93
C GLY A 15 4.27 9.60 14.70
N ARG A 16 5.00 9.51 13.58
CA ARG A 16 4.64 8.69 12.42
C ARG A 16 5.51 7.44 12.31
N LYS A 17 5.02 6.47 11.54
CA LYS A 17 5.73 5.23 11.18
C LYS A 17 5.66 5.05 9.68
N SER A 18 6.77 4.66 9.05
CA SER A 18 6.77 4.24 7.65
C SER A 18 6.53 2.73 7.61
N VAL A 19 5.55 2.27 6.84
CA VAL A 19 5.17 0.87 6.76
C VAL A 19 5.25 0.40 5.31
N ALA A 20 6.09 -0.59 5.05
CA ALA A 20 6.17 -1.24 3.74
C ALA A 20 5.19 -2.43 3.71
N LEU A 21 4.28 -2.43 2.74
CA LEU A 21 3.28 -3.49 2.54
C LEU A 21 3.55 -4.19 1.22
N SER A 22 3.58 -5.52 1.23
CA SER A 22 3.57 -6.32 0.02
C SER A 22 2.16 -6.83 -0.26
N LEU A 23 1.70 -6.64 -1.49
CA LEU A 23 0.37 -7.05 -1.96
C LEU A 23 0.54 -8.00 -3.14
N ILE A 24 -0.17 -9.13 -3.09
CA ILE A 24 -0.28 -10.05 -4.21
C ILE A 24 -1.66 -9.83 -4.82
N LEU A 25 -1.69 -9.42 -6.09
CA LEU A 25 -2.90 -9.26 -6.88
C LEU A 25 -2.98 -10.40 -7.89
N GLN A 26 -4.06 -11.17 -7.83
CA GLN A 26 -4.28 -12.30 -8.71
C GLN A 26 -5.78 -12.50 -8.93
N ASP A 27 -6.18 -12.74 -10.18
CA ASP A 27 -7.52 -13.20 -10.52
C ASP A 27 -7.55 -14.74 -10.65
N PHE A 28 -8.68 -15.35 -10.31
CA PHE A 28 -8.85 -16.80 -10.30
C PHE A 28 -9.04 -17.42 -11.68
N SER A 29 -9.49 -16.64 -12.65
CA SER A 29 -9.94 -17.10 -13.96
C SER A 29 -8.98 -16.75 -15.08
N ARG A 30 -8.24 -15.65 -14.95
CA ARG A 30 -7.31 -15.16 -15.97
C ARG A 30 -6.15 -14.35 -15.39
N THR A 31 -5.17 -14.06 -16.23
CA THR A 31 -4.13 -13.09 -15.91
C THR A 31 -4.72 -11.68 -15.88
N LEU A 32 -4.39 -10.92 -14.85
CA LEU A 32 -4.75 -9.51 -14.73
C LEU A 32 -4.00 -8.68 -15.77
N GLU A 33 -4.69 -7.73 -16.39
CA GLU A 33 -4.02 -6.70 -17.17
C GLU A 33 -3.43 -5.62 -16.27
N GLU A 34 -2.41 -4.92 -16.76
CA GLU A 34 -1.72 -3.86 -16.03
C GLU A 34 -2.69 -2.74 -15.57
N THR A 35 -3.69 -2.43 -16.39
CA THR A 35 -4.73 -1.44 -16.07
C THR A 35 -5.56 -1.85 -14.85
N GLU A 36 -5.88 -3.13 -14.73
CA GLU A 36 -6.67 -3.66 -13.61
C GLU A 36 -5.88 -3.68 -12.32
N ILE A 37 -4.59 -4.01 -12.42
CA ILE A 37 -3.63 -3.93 -11.31
C ILE A 37 -3.55 -2.48 -10.80
N ASN A 38 -3.42 -1.52 -11.71
CA ASN A 38 -3.34 -0.10 -11.35
C ASN A 38 -4.62 0.41 -10.68
N ILE A 39 -5.80 0.04 -11.21
CA ILE A 39 -7.09 0.39 -10.60
C ILE A 39 -7.20 -0.16 -9.18
N ALA A 40 -6.86 -1.44 -8.98
CA ALA A 40 -6.87 -2.06 -7.66
C ALA A 40 -5.89 -1.35 -6.70
N MET A 41 -4.72 -0.94 -7.19
CA MET A 41 -3.72 -0.25 -6.40
C MET A 41 -4.18 1.16 -5.99
N ASP A 42 -4.78 1.91 -6.91
CA ASP A 42 -5.34 3.23 -6.63
C ASP A 42 -6.46 3.18 -5.60
N GLN A 43 -7.32 2.15 -5.65
CA GLN A 43 -8.35 1.93 -4.64
C GLN A 43 -7.75 1.68 -3.25
N VAL A 44 -6.72 0.82 -3.15
CA VAL A 44 -6.03 0.54 -1.89
C VAL A 44 -5.37 1.81 -1.34
N ILE A 45 -4.65 2.56 -2.19
CA ILE A 45 -4.02 3.83 -1.80
C ILE A 45 -5.07 4.84 -1.36
N GLY A 46 -6.20 4.94 -2.07
CA GLY A 46 -7.31 5.82 -1.73
C GLY A 46 -7.91 5.52 -0.36
N LEU A 47 -8.13 4.24 -0.05
CA LEU A 47 -8.62 3.82 1.27
C LEU A 47 -7.59 4.12 2.37
N LEU A 48 -6.31 3.83 2.15
CA LEU A 48 -5.25 4.13 3.13
C LEU A 48 -5.11 5.64 3.40
N LYS A 49 -5.26 6.47 2.36
CA LYS A 49 -5.27 7.94 2.50
C LYS A 49 -6.48 8.42 3.31
N THR A 50 -7.66 7.88 3.03
CA THR A 50 -8.90 8.34 3.67
C THR A 50 -9.02 7.89 5.12
N GLU A 51 -8.76 6.61 5.38
CA GLU A 51 -8.97 5.99 6.70
C GLU A 51 -7.80 6.22 7.66
N LEU A 52 -6.57 6.23 7.14
CA LEU A 52 -5.36 6.28 7.98
C LEU A 52 -4.56 7.58 7.82
N LYS A 53 -5.05 8.53 7.01
CA LYS A 53 -4.30 9.75 6.61
C LYS A 53 -2.88 9.42 6.14
N ALA A 54 -2.71 8.24 5.55
CA ALA A 54 -1.41 7.74 5.13
C ALA A 54 -0.97 8.46 3.84
N SER A 55 0.32 8.78 3.75
CA SER A 55 0.93 9.31 2.54
C SER A 55 1.85 8.26 1.93
N LEU A 56 1.65 7.92 0.66
CA LEU A 56 2.58 7.08 -0.09
C LEU A 56 3.84 7.91 -0.43
N ARG A 57 5.02 7.29 -0.33
CA ARG A 57 6.31 7.89 -0.68
C ARG A 57 6.98 7.07 -1.77
#